data_AF-A0AAE9THN1-F1
#
_entry.id   AF-A0AAE9THN1-F1
#
_cell.length_a   1.000
_cell.length_b   1.000
_cell.length_c   1.000
_cell.angle_alpha   90.00
_cell.angle_beta   90.00
_cell.angle_gamma   90.00
#
_symmetry.space_group_name_H-M   'P 1'
#
loop_
_entity.id
_entity.type
_entity.pdbx_description
1 polymer ?
#
loop_
_entity_poly.entity_id
_entity_poly.type
_entity_poly.pdbx_seq_one_letter_code
_entity_poly.pdbx_strand_id
1 'polypeptide(L)'
;MSSDDLPPALKEAAQQVVQHLTGQQLLLNTDRTAPFAQVHMFIPFVGPDGRETATIQIQSRRGKRGELDASNCRLWFDLDMKGLGATLVDVQVVDRIVSVKLHNDHEWAASLLTSGRESIHTALESLGYQLLSLRTEPMPIRTEQNSLASSEVQSYVPQPYKGVDLKI
;
A
#
# COMPACT_ATOMS: atom_id res chain seq x y z
N MET A 1 2.00 41.86 4.31
CA MET A 1 1.76 42.12 2.88
C MET A 1 0.48 41.40 2.53
N SER A 2 -0.52 42.15 2.10
CA SER A 2 -1.91 41.71 1.99
C SER A 2 -2.11 40.75 0.82
N SER A 3 -2.97 39.75 1.00
CA SER A 3 -3.31 38.66 0.08
C SER A 3 -3.99 39.07 -1.24
N ASP A 4 -3.89 40.35 -1.63
CA ASP A 4 -4.65 40.96 -2.73
C ASP A 4 -3.83 41.16 -4.02
N ASP A 5 -2.54 40.82 -4.00
CA ASP A 5 -1.60 41.01 -5.12
C ASP A 5 -1.11 39.69 -5.76
N LEU A 6 -1.87 38.60 -5.64
CA LEU A 6 -1.52 37.34 -6.29
C LEU A 6 -2.07 37.31 -7.72
N PRO A 7 -1.26 36.90 -8.72
CA PRO A 7 -1.74 36.76 -10.10
C PRO A 7 -3.00 35.89 -10.17
N PRO A 8 -4.02 36.27 -10.94
CA PRO A 8 -5.31 35.56 -10.98
C PRO A 8 -5.15 34.07 -11.32
N ALA A 9 -4.21 33.72 -12.20
CA ALA A 9 -3.87 32.34 -12.54
C ALA A 9 -3.36 31.51 -11.34
N LEU A 10 -2.63 32.13 -10.42
CA LEU A 10 -2.13 31.48 -9.20
C LEU A 10 -3.25 31.26 -8.19
N LYS A 11 -4.20 32.20 -8.10
CA LYS A 11 -5.39 32.09 -7.26
C LYS A 11 -6.31 30.95 -7.74
N GLU A 12 -6.53 30.87 -9.05
CA GLU A 12 -7.31 29.79 -9.68
C GLU A 12 -6.64 28.43 -9.49
N ALA A 13 -5.33 28.32 -9.72
CA ALA A 13 -4.57 27.09 -9.47
C ALA A 13 -4.65 26.66 -8.00
N ALA A 14 -4.51 27.59 -7.05
CA ALA A 14 -4.65 27.30 -5.64
C ALA A 14 -6.07 26.82 -5.30
N GLN A 15 -7.11 27.43 -5.89
CA GLN A 15 -8.49 27.01 -5.69
C GLN A 15 -8.76 25.61 -6.27
N GLN A 16 -8.20 25.29 -7.44
CA GLN A 16 -8.29 23.95 -8.03
C GLN A 16 -7.59 22.90 -7.15
N VAL A 17 -6.39 23.21 -6.62
CA VAL A 17 -5.68 22.32 -5.70
C VAL A 17 -6.47 22.11 -4.40
N VAL A 18 -7.03 23.18 -3.82
CA VAL A 18 -7.87 23.07 -2.61
C VAL A 18 -9.12 22.25 -2.89
N GLN A 19 -9.77 22.43 -4.03
CA GLN A 19 -10.93 21.62 -4.43
C GLN A 19 -10.54 20.15 -4.63
N HIS A 20 -9.39 19.87 -5.24
CA HIS A 20 -8.89 18.52 -5.45
C HIS A 20 -8.55 17.82 -4.12
N LEU A 21 -7.85 18.51 -3.22
CA LEU A 21 -7.55 18.01 -1.87
C LEU A 21 -8.81 17.80 -1.04
N THR A 22 -9.79 18.71 -1.14
CA THR A 22 -11.07 18.60 -0.43
C THR A 22 -11.90 17.43 -0.98
N GLY A 23 -11.90 17.22 -2.30
CA GLY A 23 -12.51 16.05 -2.94
C GLY A 23 -11.89 14.75 -2.45
N GLN A 24 -10.56 14.68 -2.38
CA GLN A 24 -9.86 13.53 -1.82
C GLN A 24 -10.16 13.32 -0.32
N GLN A 25 -10.25 14.39 0.48
CA GLN A 25 -10.59 14.30 1.90
C GLN A 25 -12.02 13.81 2.15
N LEU A 26 -12.96 14.16 1.28
CA LEU A 26 -14.34 13.65 1.31
C LEU A 26 -14.38 12.16 0.98
N LEU A 27 -13.64 11.71 -0.05
CA LEU A 27 -13.53 10.30 -0.40
C LEU A 27 -12.93 9.45 0.74
N LEU A 28 -11.96 9.98 1.49
CA LEU A 28 -11.39 9.33 2.68
C LEU A 28 -12.39 9.24 3.87
N ASN A 29 -13.42 10.09 3.87
CA ASN A 29 -14.46 10.18 4.90
C ASN A 29 -15.74 9.40 4.58
N THR A 30 -15.90 8.86 3.37
CA THR A 30 -17.17 8.24 2.93
C THR A 30 -17.55 6.97 3.70
N ASP A 31 -16.61 6.31 4.39
CA ASP A 31 -16.88 5.05 5.08
C ASP A 31 -16.39 5.05 6.54
N ARG A 32 -16.87 6.01 7.34
CA ARG A 32 -16.59 6.08 8.79
C ARG A 32 -17.13 4.89 9.58
N THR A 33 -18.06 4.13 9.00
CA THR A 33 -18.64 2.90 9.56
C THR A 33 -17.85 1.64 9.19
N ALA A 34 -16.98 1.69 8.19
CA ALA A 34 -16.17 0.55 7.82
C ALA A 34 -15.12 0.25 8.90
N PRO A 35 -14.95 -1.03 9.29
CA PRO A 35 -13.95 -1.42 10.29
C PRO A 35 -12.49 -1.19 9.82
N PHE A 36 -12.29 -0.99 8.50
CA PHE A 36 -10.99 -0.80 7.89
C PHE A 36 -10.90 0.54 7.14
N ALA A 37 -9.73 1.15 7.20
CA ALA A 37 -9.31 2.23 6.32
C ALA A 37 -8.38 1.66 5.24
N GLN A 38 -8.56 2.14 4.01
CA GLN A 38 -7.64 1.88 2.90
C GLN A 38 -6.99 3.20 2.50
N VAL A 39 -5.67 3.20 2.38
CA VAL A 39 -4.87 4.34 1.96
C VAL A 39 -4.00 3.88 0.79
N HIS A 40 -4.02 4.65 -0.29
CA HIS A 40 -3.18 4.45 -1.46
C HIS A 40 -2.13 5.55 -1.48
N MET A 41 -0.85 5.20 -1.51
CA MET A 41 0.27 6.13 -1.55
C MET A 41 1.19 5.76 -2.69
N PHE A 42 1.54 6.73 -3.52
CA PHE A 42 2.61 6.59 -4.49
C PHE A 42 3.90 7.11 -3.84
N ILE A 43 4.93 6.27 -3.74
CA ILE A 43 6.25 6.73 -3.28
C ILE A 43 7.14 6.90 -4.51
N PRO A 44 7.59 8.13 -4.81
CA PRO A 44 8.51 8.36 -5.91
C PRO A 44 9.90 7.86 -5.51
N PHE A 45 10.12 6.55 -5.56
CA PHE A 45 11.47 6.00 -5.63
C PHE A 45 11.98 6.28 -7.04
N VAL A 46 12.89 7.24 -7.14
CA VAL A 46 13.56 7.57 -8.40
C VAL A 46 14.69 6.57 -8.57
N GLY A 47 14.52 5.62 -9.49
CA GLY A 47 15.60 4.73 -9.89
C GLY A 47 16.77 5.50 -10.51
N PRO A 48 17.97 4.90 -10.67
CA PRO A 48 19.12 5.53 -11.32
C PRO A 48 18.83 6.09 -12.74
N ASP A 49 17.77 5.58 -13.35
CA ASP A 49 17.24 5.88 -14.68
C ASP A 49 16.04 6.84 -14.68
N GLY A 50 15.69 7.43 -13.53
CA GLY A 50 14.75 8.56 -13.43
C GLY A 50 13.27 8.22 -13.47
N ARG A 51 12.89 6.93 -13.45
CA ARG A 51 11.48 6.48 -13.43
C ARG A 51 10.98 6.31 -12.00
N GLU A 52 9.68 6.58 -11.77
CA GLU A 52 8.95 6.20 -10.56
C GLU A 52 8.70 4.69 -10.55
N THR A 53 8.98 4.01 -9.43
CA THR A 53 9.02 2.53 -9.43
C THR A 53 8.27 1.86 -8.29
N ALA A 54 7.47 2.56 -7.48
CA ALA A 54 6.79 1.94 -6.34
C ALA A 54 5.42 2.53 -6.02
N THR A 55 4.44 1.65 -5.86
CA THR A 55 3.12 1.96 -5.29
C THR A 55 2.94 1.24 -3.97
N ILE A 56 2.37 1.91 -2.97
CA ILE A 56 2.05 1.33 -1.67
C ILE A 56 0.55 1.41 -1.41
N GLN A 57 -0.04 0.27 -1.12
CA GLN A 57 -1.37 0.20 -0.53
C GLN A 57 -1.28 -0.17 0.93
N ILE A 58 -2.02 0.53 1.77
CA ILE A 58 -2.14 0.24 3.19
C ILE A 58 -3.61 -0.05 3.48
N GLN A 59 -3.88 -1.22 4.07
CA GLN A 59 -5.15 -1.53 4.70
C GLN A 59 -4.91 -1.64 6.21
N SER A 60 -5.64 -0.88 7.01
CA SER A 60 -5.48 -0.88 8.48
C SER A 60 -6.83 -0.81 9.16
N ARG A 61 -6.93 -1.35 10.38
CA ARG A 61 -8.10 -1.12 11.23
C ARG A 61 -8.20 0.37 11.57
N ARG A 62 -9.42 0.93 11.55
CA ARG A 62 -9.63 2.29 12.05
C ARG A 62 -9.54 2.27 13.57
N GLY A 63 -8.62 3.05 14.13
CA GLY A 63 -8.55 3.32 15.56
C GLY A 63 -9.74 4.16 16.03
N LYS A 64 -9.88 4.32 17.35
CA LYS A 64 -11.00 5.04 17.99
C LYS A 64 -11.17 6.49 17.52
N ARG A 65 -10.12 7.09 16.96
CA ARG A 65 -10.09 8.46 16.43
C ARG A 65 -10.02 8.53 14.90
N GLY A 66 -10.20 7.40 14.21
CA GLY A 66 -10.07 7.31 12.75
C GLY A 66 -8.62 7.25 12.26
N GLU A 67 -7.65 7.12 13.16
CA GLU A 67 -6.24 6.90 12.84
C GLU A 67 -6.01 5.48 12.32
N LEU A 68 -4.94 5.28 11.53
CA LEU A 68 -4.52 3.95 11.10
C LEU A 68 -3.86 3.22 12.28
N ASP A 69 -4.33 2.01 12.57
CA ASP A 69 -3.67 1.12 13.52
C ASP A 69 -2.41 0.51 12.88
N ALA A 70 -1.24 1.08 13.20
CA ALA A 70 0.06 0.59 12.77
C ALA A 70 0.45 -0.76 13.40
N SER A 71 -0.29 -1.23 14.42
CA SER A 71 -0.09 -2.56 15.02
C SER A 71 -0.90 -3.63 14.30
N ASN A 72 -1.93 -3.24 13.55
CA ASN A 72 -2.82 -4.14 12.80
C ASN A 72 -3.10 -3.57 11.40
N CYS A 73 -2.18 -3.80 10.49
CA CYS A 73 -2.26 -3.34 9.12
C CYS A 73 -1.65 -4.34 8.15
N ARG A 74 -1.97 -4.17 6.87
CA ARG A 74 -1.38 -4.88 5.76
C ARG A 74 -0.91 -3.86 4.73
N LEU A 75 0.32 -4.02 4.27
CA LEU A 75 0.92 -3.17 3.27
C LEU A 75 1.24 -4.02 2.04
N TRP A 76 0.88 -3.52 0.86
CA TRP A 76 1.29 -4.07 -0.42
C TRP A 76 2.18 -3.06 -1.12
N PHE A 77 3.39 -3.48 -1.44
CA PHE A 77 4.33 -2.71 -2.24
C PHE A 77 4.39 -3.34 -3.62
N ASP A 78 3.94 -2.61 -4.62
CA ASP A 78 4.10 -2.97 -6.03
C ASP A 78 5.33 -2.24 -6.56
N LEU A 79 6.40 -3.00 -6.83
CA LEU A 79 7.71 -2.49 -7.22
C LEU A 79 8.00 -2.93 -8.65
N ASP A 80 8.26 -1.99 -9.55
CA ASP A 80 8.77 -2.26 -10.90
C ASP A 80 10.07 -1.50 -11.11
N MET A 81 11.19 -2.16 -10.78
CA MET A 81 12.53 -1.57 -10.83
C MET A 81 13.41 -2.34 -11.80
N LYS A 82 14.26 -1.63 -12.56
CA LYS A 82 15.15 -2.25 -13.55
C LYS A 82 16.02 -3.41 -13.02
N GLY A 83 16.46 -3.35 -11.76
CA GLY A 83 17.28 -4.39 -11.14
C GLY A 83 16.49 -5.49 -10.41
N LEU A 84 15.21 -5.25 -10.12
CA LEU A 84 14.34 -6.14 -9.32
C LEU A 84 13.22 -6.76 -10.16
N GLY A 85 12.95 -6.23 -11.36
CA GLY A 85 11.77 -6.55 -12.14
C GLY A 85 10.47 -6.24 -11.39
N ALA A 86 9.35 -6.75 -11.92
CA ALA A 86 8.05 -6.71 -11.26
C ALA A 86 8.09 -7.55 -9.99
N THR A 87 7.86 -6.91 -8.85
CA THR A 87 7.99 -7.50 -7.52
C THR A 87 6.91 -6.97 -6.62
N LEU A 88 6.19 -7.87 -5.97
CA LEU A 88 5.11 -7.50 -5.07
C LEU A 88 5.43 -7.94 -3.65
N VAL A 89 5.62 -6.98 -2.75
CA VAL A 89 5.88 -7.23 -1.33
C VAL A 89 4.57 -7.14 -0.56
N ASP A 90 4.18 -8.22 0.11
CA ASP A 90 3.03 -8.26 1.01
C ASP A 90 3.52 -8.34 2.45
N VAL A 91 3.25 -7.29 3.21
CA VAL A 91 3.63 -7.15 4.61
C VAL A 91 2.36 -7.17 5.45
N GLN A 92 2.19 -8.22 6.24
CA GLN A 92 1.09 -8.35 7.18
C GLN A 92 1.58 -8.11 8.61
N VAL A 93 0.91 -7.20 9.31
CA VAL A 93 1.18 -6.84 10.70
C VAL A 93 -0.04 -7.18 11.56
N VAL A 94 0.15 -8.01 12.58
CA VAL A 94 -0.87 -8.34 13.59
C VAL A 94 -0.24 -8.21 14.97
N ASP A 95 -0.77 -7.33 15.82
CA ASP A 95 -0.20 -7.01 17.13
C ASP A 95 1.32 -6.77 17.10
N ARG A 96 1.76 -6.01 16.09
CA ARG A 96 3.19 -5.71 15.78
C ARG A 96 4.05 -6.92 15.42
N ILE A 97 3.46 -8.08 15.20
CA ILE A 97 4.11 -9.25 14.63
C ILE A 97 3.99 -9.18 13.11
N VAL A 98 5.13 -9.24 12.42
CA VAL A 98 5.26 -8.96 10.99
C VAL A 98 5.52 -10.25 10.22
N SER A 99 4.73 -10.49 9.18
CA SER A 99 5.01 -11.51 8.16
C SER A 99 5.21 -10.83 6.82
N VAL A 100 6.31 -11.16 6.15
CA VAL A 100 6.67 -10.59 4.85
C VAL A 100 6.70 -11.70 3.81
N LYS A 101 6.00 -11.45 2.70
CA LYS A 101 6.03 -12.27 1.49
C LYS A 101 6.55 -11.44 0.32
N LEU A 102 7.49 -12.01 -0.42
CA LEU A 102 7.96 -11.45 -1.68
C LEU A 102 7.41 -12.28 -2.82
N HIS A 103 6.51 -11.70 -3.60
CA HIS A 103 5.97 -12.29 -4.81
C HIS A 103 6.85 -11.88 -5.99
N ASN A 104 7.56 -12.86 -6.55
CA ASN A 104 8.47 -12.66 -7.66
C ASN A 104 8.71 -14.00 -8.38
N ASP A 105 8.70 -13.98 -9.72
CA ASP A 105 8.86 -15.19 -10.54
C ASP A 105 10.32 -15.54 -10.85
N HIS A 106 11.28 -14.75 -10.36
CA HIS A 106 12.70 -14.96 -10.55
C HIS A 106 13.36 -15.65 -9.34
N GLU A 107 14.25 -16.60 -9.64
CA GLU A 107 14.95 -17.41 -8.63
C GLU A 107 15.86 -16.59 -7.69
N TRP A 108 16.35 -15.43 -8.14
CA TRP A 108 17.21 -14.57 -7.32
C TRP A 108 16.50 -13.97 -6.10
N ALA A 109 15.15 -13.91 -6.11
CA ALA A 109 14.35 -13.31 -5.06
C ALA A 109 14.57 -13.99 -3.70
N ALA A 110 14.71 -15.32 -3.70
CA ALA A 110 14.96 -16.08 -2.48
C ALA A 110 16.33 -15.76 -1.88
N SER A 111 17.36 -15.73 -2.72
CA SER A 111 18.73 -15.40 -2.29
C SER A 111 18.84 -13.97 -1.75
N LEU A 112 18.15 -13.02 -2.38
CA LEU A 112 18.07 -11.64 -1.91
C LEU A 112 17.44 -11.54 -0.52
N LEU A 113 16.32 -12.23 -0.29
CA LEU A 113 15.65 -12.28 1.01
C LEU A 113 16.51 -12.93 2.09
N THR A 114 17.20 -14.02 1.78
CA THR A 114 18.11 -14.67 2.73
C THR A 114 19.24 -13.72 3.14
N SER A 115 19.82 -13.01 2.16
CA SER A 115 20.92 -12.07 2.41
C SER A 115 20.47 -10.83 3.21
N GLY A 116 19.26 -10.33 2.95
CA GLY A 116 18.70 -9.17 3.62
C GLY A 116 18.02 -9.46 4.96
N ARG A 117 17.83 -10.74 5.34
CA ARG A 117 17.02 -11.15 6.49
C ARG A 117 17.41 -10.46 7.79
N GLU A 118 18.70 -10.44 8.11
CA GLU A 118 19.19 -9.85 9.37
C GLU A 118 18.93 -8.34 9.41
N SER A 119 19.23 -7.65 8.31
CA SER A 119 18.97 -6.21 8.20
C SER A 119 17.48 -5.88 8.36
N ILE A 120 16.59 -6.69 7.78
CA ILE A 120 15.14 -6.52 7.91
C ILE A 120 14.70 -6.78 9.36
N HIS A 121 15.22 -7.85 9.98
CA HIS A 121 14.93 -8.17 11.37
C HIS A 121 15.32 -7.01 12.30
N THR A 122 16.57 -6.54 12.23
CA THR A 122 17.06 -5.43 13.06
C THR A 122 16.27 -4.14 12.81
N ALA A 123 15.94 -3.82 11.55
CA ALA A 123 15.16 -2.63 11.23
C ALA A 123 13.76 -2.70 11.87
N LEU A 124 13.05 -3.83 11.73
CA LEU A 124 11.74 -4.03 12.34
C LEU A 124 11.81 -3.98 13.87
N GLU A 125 12.80 -4.63 14.47
CA GLU A 125 13.01 -4.65 15.92
C GLU A 125 13.25 -3.23 16.47
N SER A 126 14.06 -2.42 15.77
CA SER A 126 14.31 -1.02 16.14
C SER A 126 13.05 -0.15 16.13
N LEU A 127 12.05 -0.52 15.32
CA LEU A 127 10.74 0.12 15.24
C LEU A 127 9.71 -0.49 16.21
N GLY A 128 10.11 -1.50 17.01
CA GLY A 128 9.26 -2.19 17.96
C GLY A 128 8.34 -3.25 17.35
N TYR A 129 8.72 -3.82 16.20
CA TYR A 129 8.03 -4.91 15.52
C TYR A 129 8.83 -6.21 15.64
N GLN A 130 8.13 -7.35 15.61
CA GLN A 130 8.75 -8.68 15.64
C GLN A 130 8.57 -9.40 14.31
N LEU A 131 9.67 -9.80 13.65
CA LEU A 131 9.59 -10.55 12.40
C LEU A 131 9.25 -12.02 12.67
N LEU A 132 8.06 -12.46 12.26
CA LEU A 132 7.61 -13.85 12.33
C LEU A 132 8.09 -14.66 11.13
N SER A 133 7.91 -14.15 9.91
CA SER A 133 8.21 -14.89 8.70
C SER A 133 8.68 -13.98 7.56
N LEU A 134 9.55 -14.52 6.73
CA LEU A 134 10.12 -13.88 5.54
C LEU A 134 10.24 -14.97 4.49
N ARG A 135 9.48 -14.88 3.40
CA ARG A 135 9.43 -15.94 2.36
C ARG A 135 9.19 -15.39 0.96
N THR A 136 9.56 -16.17 -0.04
CA THR A 136 9.16 -15.95 -1.44
C THR A 136 7.93 -16.77 -1.80
N GLU A 137 7.05 -16.20 -2.60
CA GLU A 137 5.94 -16.89 -3.26
C GLU A 137 5.96 -16.50 -4.76
N PRO A 138 5.40 -17.32 -5.67
CA PRO A 138 5.27 -16.91 -7.08
C PRO A 138 4.32 -15.71 -7.19
N MET A 139 4.36 -15.02 -8.34
CA MET A 139 3.38 -13.98 -8.60
C MET A 139 1.96 -14.55 -8.58
N PRO A 140 1.03 -13.85 -7.92
CA PRO A 140 -0.39 -14.21 -7.91
C PRO A 140 -0.98 -14.16 -9.33
N ILE A 141 -1.71 -15.19 -9.71
CA ILE A 141 -2.41 -15.20 -11.00
C ILE A 141 -3.58 -14.22 -10.91
N ARG A 142 -3.60 -13.22 -11.81
CA ARG A 142 -4.69 -12.26 -11.95
C ARG A 142 -5.90 -12.98 -12.57
N THR A 143 -6.83 -13.44 -11.76
CA THR A 143 -8.09 -13.99 -12.29
C THR A 143 -8.94 -12.84 -12.78
N GLU A 144 -8.93 -12.57 -14.09
CA GLU A 144 -9.81 -11.58 -14.71
C GLU A 144 -11.26 -12.03 -14.59
N GLN A 145 -11.94 -11.62 -13.52
CA GLN A 145 -13.39 -11.67 -13.44
C GLN A 145 -13.93 -10.25 -13.50
N ASN A 146 -14.07 -9.77 -14.74
CA ASN A 146 -14.98 -8.73 -15.21
C ASN A 146 -15.20 -7.52 -14.29
N SER A 147 -14.28 -6.55 -14.32
CA SER A 147 -14.59 -5.18 -13.93
C SER A 147 -13.81 -4.21 -14.80
N LEU A 148 -14.53 -3.60 -15.74
CA LEU A 148 -14.06 -2.48 -16.54
C LEU A 148 -14.06 -1.23 -15.65
N ALA A 149 -13.09 -1.13 -14.74
CA ALA A 149 -12.81 0.07 -13.96
C ALA A 149 -11.40 0.00 -13.37
N SER A 150 -10.46 0.64 -14.06
CA SER A 150 -9.28 1.36 -13.56
C SER A 150 -8.74 1.01 -12.15
N SER A 151 -7.62 0.28 -12.13
CA SER A 151 -6.40 0.44 -11.29
C SER A 151 -5.85 -0.94 -10.97
N GLU A 152 -4.64 -1.23 -11.47
CA GLU A 152 -3.97 -2.55 -11.42
C GLU A 152 -3.78 -3.09 -10.00
N VAL A 153 -3.89 -2.20 -9.02
CA VAL A 153 -3.66 -2.49 -7.62
C VAL A 153 -4.93 -2.95 -6.87
N GLN A 154 -6.13 -2.73 -7.43
CA GLN A 154 -7.37 -3.23 -6.82
C GLN A 154 -7.57 -4.74 -7.03
N SER A 155 -6.90 -5.32 -8.04
CA SER A 155 -6.93 -6.76 -8.32
C SER A 155 -6.19 -7.62 -7.29
N TYR A 156 -5.31 -7.02 -6.47
CA TYR A 156 -4.50 -7.78 -5.50
C TYR A 156 -5.07 -7.81 -4.08
N VAL A 157 -6.10 -7.01 -3.81
CA VAL A 157 -6.82 -7.06 -2.53
C VAL A 157 -7.71 -8.31 -2.56
N PRO A 158 -7.54 -9.30 -1.66
CA PRO A 158 -8.45 -10.43 -1.57
C PRO A 158 -9.87 -9.89 -1.34
N GLN A 159 -10.79 -10.25 -2.23
CA GLN A 159 -12.21 -9.90 -2.09
C GLN A 159 -12.71 -10.38 -0.72
N PRO A 160 -13.47 -9.57 0.03
CA PRO A 160 -14.00 -9.98 1.33
C PRO A 160 -14.88 -11.23 1.16
N TYR A 161 -14.63 -12.21 2.03
CA TYR A 161 -15.27 -13.52 2.05
C TYR A 161 -16.80 -13.39 1.99
N LYS A 162 -17.40 -13.77 0.85
CA LYS A 162 -18.85 -13.76 0.65
C LYS A 162 -19.42 -14.99 1.36
N GLY A 163 -20.36 -14.76 2.27
CA GLY A 163 -20.86 -15.73 3.25
C GLY A 163 -21.25 -17.09 2.68
N VAL A 164 -20.96 -18.13 3.44
CA VAL A 164 -21.47 -19.49 3.25
C VAL A 164 -22.88 -19.58 3.82
N ASP A 165 -23.86 -19.95 3.00
CA ASP A 165 -25.16 -20.43 3.49
C ASP A 165 -24.95 -21.82 4.10
N LEU A 166 -24.85 -21.91 5.43
CA LEU A 166 -25.03 -23.19 6.11
C LEU A 166 -26.51 -23.56 6.07
N LYS A 167 -26.86 -24.55 5.25
CA LYS A 167 -28.07 -25.35 5.47
C LYS A 167 -27.75 -26.41 6.52
N ILE A 168 -28.54 -26.41 7.60
CA ILE A 168 -28.68 -27.49 8.57
C ILE A 168 -29.68 -28.50 8.02
#